data_AF-A0A6I2G1X4-F1
#
_entry.id   AF-A0A6I2G1X4-F1
#
_cell.length_a   1.000
_cell.length_b   1.000
_cell.length_c   1.000
_cell.angle_alpha   90.00
_cell.angle_beta   90.00
_cell.angle_gamma   90.00
#
_symmetry.space_group_name_H-M   'P 1'
#
loop_
_entity.id
_entity.type
_entity.pdbx_description
1 polymer ?
#
loop_
_entity_poly.entity_id
_entity_poly.type
_entity_poly.pdbx_seq_one_letter_code
_entity_poly.pdbx_strand_id
1 'polypeptide(L)'
;MIEHEARAVFHASLPGNRSAFLLAHLLPGEVLVVETSQGRRELSDDGDGLPCWMSVYDDEDGLRFCRFGTAARLVGNTPERLRGPVTAAVRDLHDGGVAIMHREQAPHHRSMEWRPTTHQMVEL
;
A
#
# COMPACT_ATOMS: atom_id res chain seq x y z
N MET A 1 10.61 33.91 2.28
CA MET A 1 11.20 32.58 2.51
C MET A 1 10.02 31.65 2.69
N ILE A 2 9.75 30.80 1.72
CA ILE A 2 8.72 29.77 1.87
C ILE A 2 9.45 28.61 2.56
N GLU A 3 9.13 28.38 3.82
CA GLU A 3 9.57 27.19 4.54
C GLU A 3 9.08 25.99 3.73
N HIS A 4 10.02 25.25 3.14
CA HIS A 4 9.71 23.91 2.64
C HIS A 4 9.34 23.09 3.87
N GLU A 5 8.03 22.98 4.15
CA GLU A 5 7.55 21.96 5.08
C GLU A 5 8.23 20.64 4.71
N ALA A 6 8.87 20.02 5.70
CA ALA A 6 9.61 18.79 5.48
C ALA A 6 8.64 17.74 4.95
N ARG A 7 8.79 17.38 3.67
CA ARG A 7 8.01 16.32 3.05
C ARG A 7 8.37 15.00 3.73
N ALA A 8 7.40 14.36 4.37
CA ALA A 8 7.57 13.00 4.87
C ALA A 8 7.83 12.07 3.67
N VAL A 9 8.91 11.29 3.74
CA VAL A 9 9.29 10.33 2.70
C VAL A 9 9.26 8.94 3.30
N PHE A 10 8.29 8.13 2.89
CA PHE A 10 8.19 6.74 3.30
C PHE A 10 9.03 5.85 2.39
N HIS A 11 9.76 4.91 2.98
CA HIS A 11 10.58 3.94 2.25
C HIS A 11 10.07 2.52 2.48
N ALA A 12 9.59 1.88 1.41
CA ALA A 12 9.07 0.53 1.47
C ALA A 12 9.74 -0.40 0.44
N SER A 13 9.77 -1.69 0.73
CA SER A 13 10.24 -2.71 -0.21
C SER A 13 9.19 -3.81 -0.38
N LEU A 14 8.88 -4.15 -1.63
CA LEU A 14 8.03 -5.28 -1.98
C LEU A 14 8.90 -6.40 -2.59
N PRO A 15 8.95 -7.60 -1.97
CA PRO A 15 9.85 -8.69 -2.37
C PRO A 15 9.45 -9.42 -3.66
N GLY A 16 8.45 -8.94 -4.40
CA GLY A 16 7.87 -9.62 -5.56
C GLY A 16 7.10 -10.92 -5.22
N ASN A 17 6.78 -11.70 -6.26
CA ASN A 17 6.19 -13.04 -6.16
C ASN A 17 4.82 -13.13 -5.45
N ARG A 18 4.01 -12.05 -5.49
CA ARG A 18 2.67 -11.99 -4.87
C ARG A 18 2.65 -12.16 -3.35
N SER A 19 3.81 -12.14 -2.70
CA SER A 19 3.95 -12.43 -1.26
C SER A 19 3.58 -11.25 -0.37
N ALA A 20 3.52 -10.04 -0.92
CA ALA A 20 3.08 -8.85 -0.20
C ALA A 20 2.44 -7.84 -1.15
N PHE A 21 1.69 -6.91 -0.57
CA PHE A 21 1.24 -5.68 -1.24
C PHE A 21 1.25 -4.54 -0.25
N LEU A 22 1.23 -3.31 -0.74
CA LEU A 22 1.32 -2.12 0.08
C LEU A 22 0.02 -1.34 0.02
N LEU A 23 -0.35 -0.75 1.14
CA LEU A 23 -1.41 0.23 1.29
C LEU A 23 -0.76 1.53 1.77
N ALA A 24 -1.16 2.64 1.17
CA ALA A 24 -0.67 3.95 1.60
C ALA A 24 -1.82 4.93 1.67
N HIS A 25 -1.76 5.77 2.69
CA HIS A 25 -2.58 6.95 2.87
C HIS A 25 -1.61 8.12 2.92
N LEU A 26 -1.34 8.72 1.77
CA LEU A 26 -0.41 9.83 1.67
C LEU A 26 -1.16 11.14 1.88
N LEU A 27 -0.71 11.94 2.83
CA LEU A 27 -1.15 13.31 3.01
C LEU A 27 -0.51 14.21 1.93
N PRO A 28 -1.08 15.42 1.69
CA PRO A 28 -0.54 16.33 0.70
C PRO A 28 0.94 16.62 0.90
N GLY A 29 1.74 16.45 -0.16
CA GLY A 29 3.18 16.67 -0.12
C GLY A 29 4.02 15.49 0.40
N GLU A 30 3.40 14.42 0.89
CA GLU A 30 4.11 13.19 1.26
C GLU A 30 4.51 12.38 0.02
N VAL A 31 5.63 11.66 0.16
CA VAL A 31 6.20 10.84 -0.90
C VAL A 31 6.39 9.42 -0.38
N LEU A 32 6.02 8.44 -1.20
CA LEU A 32 6.35 7.03 -1.02
C LEU A 32 7.38 6.62 -2.07
N VAL A 33 8.55 6.20 -1.59
CA VAL A 33 9.55 5.51 -2.39
C VAL A 33 9.40 4.01 -2.16
N VAL A 34 9.08 3.27 -3.22
CA VAL A 34 8.96 1.82 -3.18
C VAL A 34 10.05 1.16 -4.03
N GLU A 35 10.78 0.24 -3.41
CA GLU A 35 11.65 -0.69 -4.13
C GLU A 35 10.88 -1.97 -4.48
N THR A 36 10.94 -2.38 -5.73
CA THR A 36 10.25 -3.57 -6.23
C THR A 36 11.19 -4.47 -7.02
N SER A 37 10.73 -5.66 -7.39
CA SER A 37 11.46 -6.56 -8.28
C SER A 37 11.81 -5.94 -9.65
N GLN A 38 11.11 -4.87 -10.05
CA GLN A 38 11.33 -4.13 -11.30
C GLN A 38 12.10 -2.81 -11.11
N GLY A 39 12.59 -2.55 -9.89
CA GLY A 39 13.37 -1.37 -9.54
C GLY A 39 12.59 -0.35 -8.71
N ARG A 40 13.24 0.80 -8.49
CA ARG A 40 12.71 1.87 -7.64
C ARG A 40 11.60 2.67 -8.34
N ARG A 41 10.55 3.00 -7.58
CA ARG A 41 9.46 3.88 -7.99
C ARG A 41 9.16 4.90 -6.90
N GLU A 42 8.77 6.08 -7.32
CA GLU A 42 8.37 7.18 -6.45
C GLU A 42 6.91 7.51 -6.73
N LEU A 43 6.11 7.59 -5.67
CA LEU A 43 4.69 7.84 -5.70
C LEU A 43 4.42 9.01 -4.75
N SER A 44 3.87 10.09 -5.27
CA SER A 44 3.53 11.28 -4.50
C SER A 44 2.05 11.61 -4.60
N ASP A 45 1.56 12.37 -3.62
CA ASP A 45 0.34 13.16 -3.72
C ASP A 45 0.68 14.63 -4.02
N ASP A 46 0.92 14.93 -5.31
CA ASP A 46 1.22 16.30 -5.79
C ASP A 46 -0.03 17.01 -6.37
N GLY A 47 -1.22 16.40 -6.28
CA GLY A 47 -2.33 16.70 -7.20
C GLY A 47 -3.32 17.77 -6.73
N ASP A 48 -3.98 17.57 -5.59
CA ASP A 48 -5.26 18.26 -5.33
C ASP A 48 -5.43 18.75 -3.87
N GLY A 49 -4.40 18.63 -3.03
CA GLY A 49 -4.46 19.05 -1.62
C GLY A 49 -5.37 18.17 -0.73
N LEU A 50 -5.69 16.96 -1.19
CA LEU A 50 -6.52 15.98 -0.48
C LEU A 50 -5.72 14.69 -0.26
N PRO A 51 -5.81 14.05 0.91
CA PRO A 51 -5.16 12.78 1.16
C PRO A 51 -5.53 11.72 0.12
N CYS A 52 -4.53 10.96 -0.32
CA CYS A 52 -4.67 9.95 -1.34
C CYS A 52 -4.52 8.55 -0.73
N TRP A 53 -5.50 7.69 -0.98
CA TRP A 53 -5.40 6.28 -0.66
C TRP A 53 -4.87 5.52 -1.86
N MET A 54 -3.91 4.63 -1.67
CA MET A 54 -3.39 3.82 -2.77
C MET A 54 -3.07 2.40 -2.34
N SER A 55 -3.18 1.49 -3.29
CA SER A 55 -2.66 0.13 -3.18
C SER A 55 -1.58 -0.09 -4.20
N VAL A 56 -0.47 -0.69 -3.81
CA VAL A 56 0.66 -1.03 -4.68
C VAL A 56 0.91 -2.53 -4.61
N TYR A 57 1.02 -3.18 -5.76
CA TYR A 57 1.14 -4.62 -5.90
C TYR A 57 2.31 -4.95 -6.82
N ASP A 58 3.29 -5.70 -6.32
CA ASP A 58 4.41 -6.18 -7.12
C ASP A 58 4.22 -7.67 -7.43
N ASP A 59 4.23 -7.99 -8.73
CA ASP A 59 4.02 -9.33 -9.26
C ASP A 59 5.06 -9.64 -10.33
N GLU A 60 5.14 -10.90 -10.74
CA GLU A 60 6.01 -11.34 -11.85
C GLU A 60 5.69 -10.59 -13.16
N ASP A 61 4.41 -10.24 -13.37
CA ASP A 61 3.93 -9.46 -14.52
C ASP A 61 4.18 -7.94 -14.39
N GLY A 62 4.67 -7.49 -13.23
CA GLY A 62 5.09 -6.12 -12.95
C GLY A 62 4.25 -5.35 -11.94
N LEU A 63 4.74 -4.14 -11.63
CA LEU A 63 4.16 -3.27 -10.62
C LEU A 63 2.81 -2.70 -11.06
N ARG A 64 1.78 -2.91 -10.24
CA ARG A 64 0.47 -2.29 -10.38
C ARG A 64 0.22 -1.38 -9.21
N PHE A 65 -0.23 -0.16 -9.47
CA PHE A 65 -0.76 0.70 -8.41
C PHE A 65 -2.13 1.23 -8.80
N CYS A 66 -2.98 1.39 -7.79
CA CYS A 66 -4.31 1.96 -7.94
C CYS A 66 -4.46 3.06 -6.90
N ARG A 67 -4.94 4.22 -7.35
CA ARG A 67 -5.30 5.36 -6.50
C ARG A 67 -6.79 5.35 -6.22
N PHE A 68 -7.14 5.67 -4.99
CA PHE A 68 -8.48 5.73 -4.48
C PHE A 68 -8.65 7.07 -3.75
N GLY A 69 -9.75 7.76 -4.00
CA GLY A 69 -10.03 9.01 -3.27
C GLY A 69 -10.44 8.80 -1.82
N THR A 70 -10.79 7.56 -1.42
CA THR A 70 -11.23 7.27 -0.05
C THR A 70 -10.85 5.85 0.38
N ALA A 71 -10.66 5.66 1.69
CA ALA A 71 -10.55 4.37 2.36
C ALA A 71 -11.66 3.38 1.95
N ALA A 72 -12.91 3.85 1.91
CA ALA A 72 -14.06 3.01 1.54
C ALA A 72 -13.97 2.49 0.10
N ARG A 73 -13.48 3.31 -0.84
CA ARG A 73 -13.26 2.87 -2.23
C ARG A 73 -12.11 1.87 -2.33
N LEU A 74 -11.04 2.07 -1.57
CA LEU A 74 -9.93 1.10 -1.50
C LEU A 74 -10.42 -0.26 -1.00
N VAL A 75 -11.16 -0.29 0.12
CA VAL A 75 -11.73 -1.53 0.67
C VAL A 75 -12.76 -2.15 -0.28
N GLY A 76 -13.61 -1.35 -0.92
CA GLY A 76 -14.65 -1.84 -1.82
C GLY A 76 -14.10 -2.51 -3.09
N ASN A 77 -13.00 -1.96 -3.64
CA ASN A 77 -12.29 -2.51 -4.81
C ASN A 77 -11.32 -3.64 -4.46
N THR A 78 -11.12 -3.89 -3.17
CA THR A 78 -10.35 -5.03 -2.69
C THR A 78 -11.21 -6.31 -2.81
N PRO A 79 -10.67 -7.41 -3.36
CA PRO A 79 -11.35 -8.70 -3.39
C PRO A 79 -11.90 -9.10 -2.02
N GLU A 80 -13.11 -9.65 -1.96
CA GLU A 80 -13.85 -9.89 -0.71
C GLU A 80 -13.02 -10.57 0.38
N ARG A 81 -12.27 -11.61 0.00
CA ARG A 81 -11.37 -12.36 0.90
C ARG A 81 -10.24 -11.53 1.55
N LEU A 82 -9.90 -10.38 0.98
CA LEU A 82 -8.85 -9.49 1.48
C LEU A 82 -9.44 -8.29 2.25
N ARG A 83 -10.76 -8.07 2.22
CA ARG A 83 -11.39 -6.87 2.79
C ARG A 83 -11.13 -6.72 4.29
N GLY A 84 -11.27 -7.79 5.08
CA GLY A 84 -11.05 -7.74 6.53
C GLY A 84 -9.65 -7.24 6.91
N PRO A 85 -8.57 -7.89 6.44
CA PRO A 85 -7.20 -7.45 6.69
C PRO A 85 -6.92 -6.04 6.16
N VAL A 86 -7.42 -5.69 4.96
CA VAL A 86 -7.26 -4.34 4.41
C VAL A 86 -8.01 -3.30 5.25
N THR A 87 -9.21 -3.61 5.76
CA THR A 87 -9.95 -2.72 6.67
C THR A 87 -9.18 -2.49 7.98
N ALA A 88 -8.50 -3.50 8.52
CA ALA A 88 -7.67 -3.35 9.70
C ALA A 88 -6.49 -2.40 9.43
N ALA A 89 -5.76 -2.60 8.33
CA ALA A 89 -4.64 -1.72 7.95
C ALA A 89 -5.10 -0.28 7.68
N VAL A 90 -6.21 -0.10 6.96
CA VAL A 90 -6.81 1.21 6.68
C VAL A 90 -7.17 1.96 7.97
N ARG A 91 -7.67 1.26 8.98
CA ARG A 91 -7.96 1.87 10.29
C ARG A 91 -6.68 2.36 10.96
N ASP A 92 -5.60 1.60 10.87
CA ASP A 92 -4.34 1.96 11.51
C ASP A 92 -3.63 3.10 10.75
N LEU A 93 -3.87 3.24 9.44
CA LEU A 93 -3.38 4.31 8.56
C LEU A 93 -4.21 5.61 8.59
N HIS A 94 -5.20 5.74 9.48
CA HIS A 94 -6.20 6.82 9.42
C HIS A 94 -5.61 8.25 9.36
N ASP A 95 -4.49 8.49 10.05
CA ASP A 95 -3.81 9.80 10.12
C ASP A 95 -2.66 9.94 9.11
N GLY A 96 -2.59 9.04 8.14
CA GLY A 96 -1.53 8.98 7.14
C GLY A 96 -0.56 7.83 7.38
N GLY A 97 0.27 7.56 6.38
CA GLY A 97 1.34 6.58 6.45
C GLY A 97 1.22 5.45 5.44
N VAL A 98 2.04 4.43 5.64
CA VAL A 98 2.19 3.31 4.72
C VAL A 98 2.23 2.00 5.49
N ALA A 99 1.55 0.98 4.97
CA ALA A 99 1.53 -0.36 5.54
C ALA A 99 1.83 -1.41 4.47
N ILE A 100 2.64 -2.40 4.81
CA ILE A 100 2.92 -3.56 3.99
C ILE A 100 2.04 -4.72 4.49
N MET A 101 1.16 -5.20 3.64
CA MET A 101 0.33 -6.36 3.85
C MET A 101 1.09 -7.61 3.42
N HIS A 102 1.49 -8.44 4.38
CA HIS A 102 2.12 -9.72 4.10
C HIS A 102 1.07 -10.78 3.80
N ARG A 103 1.40 -11.66 2.86
CA ARG A 103 0.55 -12.79 2.48
C ARG A 103 1.26 -14.08 2.84
N GLU A 104 0.49 -15.04 3.31
CA GLU A 104 0.93 -16.40 3.57
C GLU A 104 0.24 -17.34 2.59
N GLN A 105 0.96 -18.37 2.15
CA GLN A 105 0.36 -19.45 1.39
C GLN A 105 -0.38 -20.38 2.35
N ALA A 106 -1.70 -20.44 2.20
CA ALA A 106 -2.53 -21.35 2.96
C ALA A 106 -3.06 -22.45 2.03
N PRO A 107 -2.98 -23.74 2.44
CA PRO A 107 -3.61 -24.81 1.70
C PRO A 107 -5.13 -24.72 1.82
N HIS A 108 -5.84 -24.70 0.68
CA HIS A 108 -7.29 -24.85 0.61
C HIS A 108 -7.67 -25.97 -0.33
N HIS A 109 -8.34 -26.99 0.19
CA HIS A 109 -8.85 -28.17 -0.53
C HIS A 109 -7.88 -28.85 -1.51
N ARG A 110 -7.56 -28.29 -2.68
CA ARG A 110 -6.56 -28.82 -3.63
C ARG A 110 -5.64 -27.75 -4.23
N SER A 111 -5.61 -26.54 -3.66
CA SER A 111 -4.82 -25.41 -4.13
C SER A 111 -4.02 -24.74 -3.00
N MET A 112 -2.94 -24.08 -3.39
CA MET A 112 -2.21 -23.14 -2.54
C MET A 112 -2.67 -21.74 -2.91
N GLU A 113 -3.17 -20.99 -1.93
CA GLU A 113 -3.65 -19.62 -2.14
C GLU A 113 -2.98 -18.65 -1.18
N TRP A 114 -2.64 -17.48 -1.69
CA TRP A 114 -2.06 -16.40 -0.89
C TRP A 114 -3.14 -15.61 -0.13
N ARG A 115 -3.05 -15.60 1.20
CA ARG A 115 -3.95 -14.88 2.10
C ARG A 115 -3.21 -13.81 2.90
N PRO A 116 -3.70 -12.57 2.97
CA PRO A 116 -3.13 -11.56 3.82
C PRO A 116 -3.41 -11.91 5.27
N THR A 117 -2.37 -11.94 6.09
CA THR A 117 -2.45 -12.34 7.50
C THR A 117 -2.25 -11.16 8.42
N THR A 118 -1.28 -10.30 8.11
CA THR A 118 -0.89 -9.15 8.93
C THR A 118 -0.46 -7.99 8.06
N HIS A 119 -0.38 -6.81 8.68
CA HIS A 119 0.29 -5.65 8.12
C HIS A 119 1.39 -5.13 9.04
N GLN A 120 2.45 -4.64 8.43
CA GLN A 120 3.54 -3.92 9.09
C GLN A 120 3.47 -2.45 8.69
N MET A 121 3.51 -1.55 9.67
CA MET A 121 3.62 -0.11 9.40
C MET A 121 5.04 0.22 8.94
N VAL A 122 5.13 1.09 7.94
CA VAL A 122 6.39 1.63 7.44
C VAL A 122 6.69 2.91 8.21
N GLU A 123 7.87 2.96 8.79
CA GLU A 123 8.38 4.13 9.50
C GLU A 123 8.95 5.17 8.52
N LEU A 124 8.97 6.43 8.93
CA LEU A 124 9.56 7.56 8.18
C LEU A 124 11.09 7.49 8.16
#